data_AF-A0A0E0LEU9-F1
#
_entry.id   AF-A0A0E0LEU9-F1
#
_cell.length_a   1.000
_cell.length_b   1.000
_cell.length_c   1.000
_cell.angle_alpha   90.00
_cell.angle_beta   90.00
_cell.angle_gamma   90.00
#
_symmetry.space_group_name_H-M   'P 1'
#
loop_
_entity.id
_entity.type
_entity.pdbx_description
1 polymer ?
#
loop_
_entity_poly.entity_id
_entity_poly.type
_entity_poly.pdbx_seq_one_letter_code
_entity_poly.pdbx_strand_id
1 'polypeptide(L)'
;MATNLSISLVFLSCVVLLLHSGNGSRDCGAAGQTMLCNRLINRSNWRKQLNSDDSDDSLSRYAVGYRTYSKEEGYYGFRATMDVYALSLSPGQLGSYSLIWIETYDSEDNVVDAIRIGSSNVSIGCPGFQLEKGAPAHPNDPITRVSHPNGDKQYINLKVLKDNTSGDWLVYYGFNKDPQLIGHFPKSLFTSLADKATEIWFGGMAVTNATFQPTPSVTPMGSGYMPADNTNMAASMSNLELIDKQGRPWPADENLHDFTNIEDLYTVSPVASSKFFYGGPSTSSASTSCTHAIYSFLLVLLTYYLI
;
A
#
# COMPACT_ATOMS: atom_id res chain seq x y z
N MET A 1 34.53 2.61 15.71
CA MET A 1 33.51 1.65 15.22
C MET A 1 32.26 2.48 14.96
N ALA A 2 32.07 2.94 13.72
CA ALA A 2 30.91 3.76 13.37
C ALA A 2 29.71 2.82 13.22
N THR A 3 28.79 2.86 14.17
CA THR A 3 27.46 2.28 14.01
C THR A 3 26.79 3.04 12.87
N ASN A 4 26.76 2.47 11.67
CA ASN A 4 25.88 2.92 10.61
C ASN A 4 24.44 2.74 11.11
N LEU A 5 23.90 3.78 11.73
CA LEU A 5 22.50 3.87 12.07
C LEU A 5 21.77 4.01 10.73
N SER A 6 21.41 2.88 10.11
CA SER A 6 20.52 2.89 8.95
C SER A 6 19.16 3.35 9.45
N ILE A 7 18.87 4.66 9.34
CA ILE A 7 17.57 5.21 9.68
C ILE A 7 16.61 4.74 8.58
N SER A 8 15.85 3.69 8.87
CA SER A 8 14.75 3.28 8.00
C SER A 8 13.67 4.36 8.04
N LEU A 9 13.44 5.00 6.91
CA LEU A 9 12.42 6.04 6.77
C LEU A 9 11.11 5.42 6.29
N VAL A 10 10.02 6.08 6.64
CA VAL A 10 8.68 5.80 6.14
C VAL A 10 8.01 7.14 5.87
N PHE A 11 7.23 7.20 4.80
CA PHE A 11 6.61 8.42 4.28
C PHE A 11 5.11 8.25 4.20
N LEU A 12 4.36 9.35 4.39
CA LEU A 12 2.99 9.43 3.88
C LEU A 12 3.06 9.40 2.36
N SER A 13 2.48 8.41 1.72
CA SER A 13 2.59 8.21 0.27
C SER A 13 1.24 8.23 -0.40
N CYS A 14 1.20 8.77 -1.61
CA CYS A 14 0.08 8.60 -2.53
C CYS A 14 0.54 8.45 -3.97
N VAL A 15 -0.30 7.82 -4.78
CA VAL A 15 -0.07 7.60 -6.22
C VAL A 15 -1.40 7.70 -6.93
N VAL A 16 -1.40 8.38 -8.08
CA VAL A 16 -2.50 8.31 -9.05
C VAL A 16 -2.08 7.38 -10.18
N LEU A 17 -2.93 6.42 -10.51
CA LEU A 17 -2.77 5.54 -11.66
C LEU A 17 -3.91 5.80 -12.66
N LEU A 18 -3.54 6.03 -13.92
CA LEU A 18 -4.47 6.22 -15.05
C LEU A 18 -4.00 5.29 -16.18
N LEU A 19 -4.82 4.29 -16.53
CA LEU A 19 -4.60 3.37 -17.64
C LEU A 19 -5.83 3.39 -18.55
N HIS A 20 -5.64 3.45 -19.86
CA HIS A 20 -6.72 3.42 -20.85
C HIS A 20 -6.27 2.58 -22.06
N SER A 21 -6.98 1.50 -22.42
CA SER A 21 -6.71 0.82 -23.70
C SER A 21 -7.59 1.40 -24.80
N GLY A 22 -6.96 2.00 -25.80
CA GLY A 22 -7.62 2.36 -27.05
C GLY A 22 -6.62 2.16 -28.19
N ASN A 23 -7.08 1.59 -29.30
CA ASN A 23 -6.32 1.31 -30.53
C ASN A 23 -5.99 2.61 -31.30
N GLY A 24 -5.32 3.49 -30.59
CA GLY A 24 -5.20 4.91 -30.79
C GLY A 24 -4.76 5.43 -29.45
N SER A 25 -3.44 5.50 -29.26
CA SER A 25 -2.81 6.30 -28.22
C SER A 25 -3.56 7.63 -28.13
N ARG A 26 -4.45 7.77 -27.14
CA ARG A 26 -4.86 9.08 -26.67
C ARG A 26 -3.84 9.49 -25.62
N ASP A 27 -2.61 9.71 -26.09
CA ASP A 27 -1.74 10.76 -25.56
C ASP A 27 -2.63 11.98 -25.29
N CYS A 28 -2.67 12.48 -24.05
CA CYS A 28 -3.29 13.75 -23.63
C CYS A 28 -4.13 14.45 -24.74
N GLY A 29 -5.31 13.88 -25.06
CA GLY A 29 -5.90 14.00 -26.39
C GLY A 29 -7.39 14.31 -26.40
N ALA A 30 -7.78 15.41 -25.76
CA ALA A 30 -8.99 16.15 -26.11
C ALA A 30 -8.62 17.64 -26.09
N ALA A 31 -8.79 18.30 -27.24
CA ALA A 31 -8.36 19.67 -27.50
C ALA A 31 -8.91 20.63 -26.43
N GLY A 32 -8.03 21.09 -25.54
CA GLY A 32 -8.36 22.02 -24.45
C GLY A 32 -7.51 21.88 -23.19
N GLN A 33 -6.89 20.71 -22.94
CA GLN A 33 -6.14 20.44 -21.69
C GLN A 33 -4.64 20.15 -21.87
N THR A 34 -4.09 20.35 -23.07
CA THR A 34 -2.67 20.13 -23.39
C THR A 34 -1.71 20.95 -22.51
N MET A 35 -2.16 22.09 -21.96
CA MET A 35 -1.35 22.92 -21.07
C MET A 35 -1.24 22.38 -19.63
N LEU A 36 -2.24 21.62 -19.15
CA LEU A 36 -2.23 21.04 -17.80
C LEU A 36 -1.38 19.75 -17.77
N CYS A 37 -1.53 18.88 -18.78
CA CYS A 37 -0.64 17.73 -19.00
C CYS A 37 0.82 18.18 -19.11
N ASN A 38 1.14 19.15 -19.99
CA ASN A 38 2.52 19.61 -20.15
C ASN A 38 3.07 20.31 -18.89
N ARG A 39 2.25 20.99 -18.07
CA ARG A 39 2.73 21.57 -16.80
C ARG A 39 2.99 20.54 -15.71
N LEU A 40 2.17 19.48 -15.63
CA LEU A 40 2.36 18.38 -14.69
C LEU A 40 3.55 17.49 -15.10
N ILE A 41 3.77 17.33 -16.40
CA ILE A 41 4.81 16.47 -16.99
C ILE A 41 6.20 17.16 -17.02
N ASN A 42 6.31 18.47 -17.28
CA ASN A 42 7.63 19.14 -17.40
C ASN A 42 8.36 19.40 -16.07
N ARG A 43 7.74 19.18 -14.90
CA ARG A 43 8.41 19.41 -13.60
C ARG A 43 8.95 18.14 -12.94
N SER A 44 8.72 16.96 -13.51
CA SER A 44 9.14 15.72 -12.87
C SER A 44 9.46 14.67 -13.93
N ASN A 45 10.71 14.22 -13.95
CA ASN A 45 11.30 13.23 -14.87
C ASN A 45 10.70 11.82 -14.73
N TRP A 46 9.39 11.66 -14.59
CA TRP A 46 8.74 10.38 -14.33
C TRP A 46 8.00 9.87 -15.58
N ARG A 47 8.76 9.56 -16.64
CA ARG A 47 8.28 8.59 -17.64
C ARG A 47 8.40 7.19 -17.05
N LYS A 48 7.28 6.59 -16.67
CA LYS A 48 7.02 5.20 -17.07
C LYS A 48 5.56 5.13 -17.51
N GLN A 49 5.40 5.06 -18.83
CA GLN A 49 4.16 4.72 -19.49
C GLN A 49 3.84 3.28 -19.07
N LEU A 50 2.84 3.10 -18.21
CA LEU A 50 2.35 1.77 -17.88
C LEU A 50 1.51 1.31 -19.07
N ASN A 51 2.17 0.80 -20.10
CA ASN A 51 1.49 -0.06 -21.07
C ASN A 51 1.10 -1.34 -20.32
N SER A 52 -0.10 -1.85 -20.57
CA SER A 52 -0.61 -3.11 -20.01
C SER A 52 0.24 -4.35 -20.36
N ASP A 53 1.24 -4.18 -21.25
CA ASP A 53 2.22 -5.18 -21.69
C ASP A 53 3.64 -4.95 -21.13
N ASP A 54 3.88 -3.94 -20.28
CA ASP A 54 5.19 -3.75 -19.61
C ASP A 54 5.22 -4.58 -18.32
N SER A 55 5.10 -5.91 -18.44
CA SER A 55 5.65 -6.81 -17.43
C SER A 55 7.16 -6.61 -17.46
N ASP A 56 7.64 -5.65 -16.67
CA ASP A 56 9.05 -5.56 -16.37
C ASP A 56 9.39 -6.86 -15.62
N ASP A 57 9.79 -7.90 -16.35
CA ASP A 57 10.09 -9.25 -15.85
C ASP A 57 11.16 -9.22 -14.74
N SER A 58 11.84 -8.08 -14.58
CA SER A 58 12.74 -7.84 -13.46
C SER A 58 12.05 -7.55 -12.13
N LEU A 59 10.74 -7.24 -12.10
CA LEU A 59 10.03 -6.82 -10.91
C LEU A 59 8.98 -7.84 -10.48
N SER A 60 9.18 -8.42 -9.29
CA SER A 60 8.14 -9.18 -8.61
C SER A 60 7.33 -8.24 -7.70
N ARG A 61 6.02 -8.20 -7.92
CA ARG A 61 5.06 -7.41 -7.13
C ARG A 61 4.16 -8.36 -6.37
N TYR A 62 4.12 -8.22 -5.06
CA TYR A 62 3.29 -9.01 -4.17
C TYR A 62 2.29 -8.12 -3.46
N ALA A 63 1.06 -8.59 -3.34
CA ALA A 63 -0.07 -7.83 -2.85
C ALA A 63 -0.93 -8.74 -1.97
N VAL A 64 -1.25 -8.29 -0.74
CA VAL A 64 -2.11 -9.02 0.19
C VAL A 64 -3.07 -8.06 0.89
N GLY A 65 -4.33 -8.45 1.08
CA GLY A 65 -5.32 -7.59 1.71
C GLY A 65 -6.76 -8.03 1.49
N TYR A 66 -7.66 -7.07 1.51
CA TYR A 66 -9.10 -7.24 1.34
C TYR A 66 -9.66 -6.25 0.31
N ARG A 67 -10.45 -6.75 -0.64
CA ARG A 67 -11.15 -5.97 -1.66
C ARG A 67 -12.63 -5.93 -1.38
N THR A 68 -13.28 -4.83 -1.72
CA THR A 68 -14.73 -4.79 -1.75
C THR A 68 -15.28 -5.61 -2.92
N TYR A 69 -16.46 -6.22 -2.78
CA TYR A 69 -17.21 -6.63 -3.98
C TYR A 69 -17.62 -5.41 -4.82
N SER A 70 -17.60 -5.52 -6.15
CA SER A 70 -18.12 -4.46 -7.02
C SER A 70 -19.61 -4.23 -6.77
N LYS A 71 -20.03 -2.95 -6.70
CA LYS A 71 -21.43 -2.55 -6.56
C LYS A 71 -21.82 -1.54 -7.64
N GLU A 72 -23.03 -1.68 -8.16
CA GLU A 72 -23.57 -0.76 -9.18
C GLU A 72 -23.66 0.67 -8.63
N GLU A 73 -24.04 0.86 -7.37
CA GLU A 73 -24.08 2.19 -6.75
C GLU A 73 -22.68 2.81 -6.56
N GLY A 74 -21.64 1.97 -6.55
CA GLY A 74 -20.24 2.33 -6.33
C GLY A 74 -19.94 2.81 -4.91
N TYR A 75 -18.69 3.22 -4.72
CA TYR A 75 -18.17 3.76 -3.48
C TYR A 75 -17.75 5.21 -3.68
N TYR A 76 -17.99 6.02 -2.65
CA TYR A 76 -17.69 7.46 -2.64
C TYR A 76 -16.62 7.81 -1.61
N GLY A 77 -15.99 6.81 -1.00
CA GLY A 77 -14.87 7.01 -0.10
C GLY A 77 -14.70 5.86 0.89
N PHE A 78 -13.74 6.04 1.80
CA PHE A 78 -13.48 5.15 2.91
C PHE A 78 -13.01 5.93 4.15
N ARG A 79 -13.05 5.26 5.30
CA ARG A 79 -12.24 5.58 6.48
C ARG A 79 -11.50 4.32 6.92
N ALA A 80 -10.27 4.49 7.35
CA ALA A 80 -9.46 3.40 7.87
C ALA A 80 -8.32 3.92 8.74
N THR A 81 -7.89 3.09 9.68
CA THR A 81 -6.70 3.27 10.50
C THR A 81 -5.69 2.21 10.10
N MET A 82 -4.44 2.59 9.86
CA MET A 82 -3.38 1.65 9.50
C MET A 82 -2.13 1.86 10.37
N ASP A 83 -1.56 0.77 10.85
CA ASP A 83 -0.29 0.78 11.58
C ASP A 83 0.85 1.19 10.64
N VAL A 84 1.76 2.02 11.13
CA VAL A 84 2.93 2.48 10.35
C VAL A 84 4.19 1.76 10.83
N TYR A 85 4.90 1.09 9.93
CA TYR A 85 6.19 0.45 10.21
C TYR A 85 7.30 1.00 9.30
N ALA A 86 8.49 1.17 9.86
CA ALA A 86 9.70 1.39 9.08
C ALA A 86 10.46 0.07 8.92
N LEU A 87 10.55 -0.42 7.68
CA LEU A 87 11.28 -1.64 7.33
C LEU A 87 12.63 -1.27 6.73
N SER A 88 13.69 -1.94 7.18
CA SER A 88 15.01 -1.84 6.57
C SER A 88 15.06 -2.73 5.33
N LEU A 89 15.05 -2.11 4.16
CA LEU A 89 15.09 -2.83 2.89
C LEU A 89 16.55 -3.17 2.52
N SER A 90 16.78 -4.43 2.15
CA SER A 90 18.06 -4.93 1.64
C SER A 90 18.22 -4.59 0.15
N PRO A 91 19.44 -4.62 -0.41
CA PRO A 91 19.64 -4.49 -1.85
C PRO A 91 18.75 -5.47 -2.64
N GLY A 92 18.08 -4.97 -3.68
CA GLY A 92 17.08 -5.71 -4.45
C GLY A 92 15.65 -5.63 -3.89
N GLN A 93 15.44 -5.20 -2.65
CA GLN A 93 14.10 -4.91 -2.10
C GLN A 93 13.72 -3.47 -2.41
N LEU A 94 12.82 -3.26 -3.37
CA LEU A 94 12.56 -1.95 -3.97
C LEU A 94 11.50 -1.12 -3.26
N GLY A 95 10.63 -1.75 -2.47
CA GLY A 95 9.64 -1.00 -1.70
C GLY A 95 8.65 -1.87 -0.97
N SER A 96 8.27 -1.41 0.22
CA SER A 96 7.19 -1.96 1.02
C SER A 96 6.17 -0.88 1.30
N TYR A 97 4.90 -1.25 1.15
CA TYR A 97 3.78 -0.35 1.08
C TYR A 97 2.63 -0.89 1.93
N SER A 98 2.01 -0.01 2.70
CA SER A 98 0.69 -0.22 3.31
C SER A 98 -0.22 0.84 2.72
N LEU A 99 -1.15 0.43 1.86
CA LEU A 99 -1.93 1.34 1.03
C LEU A 99 -3.41 0.98 1.06
N ILE A 100 -4.20 1.96 0.70
CA ILE A 100 -5.60 1.79 0.33
C ILE A 100 -5.73 2.28 -1.10
N TRP A 101 -6.34 1.45 -1.94
CA TRP A 101 -6.61 1.76 -3.34
C TRP A 101 -8.10 2.07 -3.46
N ILE A 102 -8.41 3.22 -4.03
CA ILE A 102 -9.75 3.53 -4.50
C ILE A 102 -9.67 3.46 -6.01
N GLU A 103 -10.39 2.53 -6.61
CA GLU A 103 -10.26 2.28 -8.03
C GLU A 103 -11.58 2.09 -8.74
N THR A 104 -11.54 2.42 -10.03
CA THR A 104 -12.56 2.05 -10.99
C THR A 104 -11.89 1.19 -12.04
N TYR A 105 -12.36 -0.05 -12.18
CA TYR A 105 -11.94 -0.97 -13.21
C TYR A 105 -13.09 -1.16 -14.20
N ASP A 106 -12.88 -0.72 -15.43
CA ASP A 106 -13.77 -1.00 -16.54
C ASP A 106 -13.12 -2.04 -17.45
N SER A 107 -13.64 -3.27 -17.41
CA SER A 107 -13.13 -4.40 -18.21
C SER A 107 -13.45 -4.27 -19.69
N GLU A 108 -14.50 -3.54 -20.06
CA GLU A 108 -14.91 -3.39 -21.46
C GLU A 108 -13.96 -2.43 -22.19
N ASP A 109 -13.57 -1.35 -21.51
CA ASP A 109 -12.69 -0.32 -22.07
C ASP A 109 -11.22 -0.43 -21.60
N ASN A 110 -10.89 -1.42 -20.76
CA ASN A 110 -9.60 -1.57 -20.08
C ASN A 110 -9.13 -0.25 -19.44
N VAL A 111 -10.06 0.44 -18.76
CA VAL A 111 -9.77 1.69 -18.07
C VAL A 111 -9.54 1.41 -16.59
N VAL A 112 -8.41 1.89 -16.08
CA VAL A 112 -8.08 1.84 -14.65
C VAL A 112 -7.76 3.25 -14.17
N ASP A 113 -8.66 3.81 -13.39
CA ASP A 113 -8.39 5.02 -12.61
C ASP A 113 -8.26 4.62 -11.15
N ALA A 114 -7.15 4.96 -10.50
CA ALA A 114 -6.96 4.66 -9.09
C ALA A 114 -6.26 5.79 -8.32
N ILE A 115 -6.73 6.01 -7.10
CA ILE A 115 -6.02 6.75 -6.05
C ILE A 115 -5.48 5.74 -5.05
N ARG A 116 -4.18 5.75 -4.82
CA ARG A 116 -3.50 4.95 -3.81
C ARG A 116 -3.01 5.89 -2.72
N ILE A 117 -3.27 5.58 -1.47
CA ILE A 117 -2.80 6.38 -0.33
C ILE A 117 -2.47 5.51 0.87
N GLY A 118 -1.42 5.85 1.60
CA GLY A 118 -1.01 5.14 2.79
C GLY A 118 0.40 5.48 3.22
N SER A 119 1.14 4.49 3.70
CA SER A 119 2.54 4.65 4.12
C SER A 119 3.47 3.77 3.31
N SER A 120 4.70 4.23 3.06
CA SER A 120 5.71 3.41 2.39
C SER A 120 7.14 3.75 2.78
N ASN A 121 8.06 2.79 2.57
CA ASN A 121 9.49 2.98 2.87
C ASN A 121 10.26 3.72 1.77
N VAL A 122 9.59 4.13 0.70
CA VAL A 122 10.18 4.84 -0.42
C VAL A 122 9.37 6.09 -0.68
N SER A 123 10.03 7.24 -0.84
CA SER A 123 9.32 8.46 -1.21
C SER A 123 8.74 8.30 -2.63
N ILE A 124 7.43 8.45 -2.76
CA ILE A 124 6.74 8.43 -4.06
C ILE A 124 5.93 9.71 -4.23
N GLY A 125 6.27 10.48 -5.27
CA GLY A 125 5.56 11.71 -5.63
C GLY A 125 4.04 11.51 -5.76
N CYS A 126 3.26 12.52 -5.37
CA CYS A 126 1.81 12.53 -5.54
C CYS A 126 1.39 13.51 -6.64
N PRO A 127 1.53 13.13 -7.93
CA PRO A 127 1.15 14.01 -9.03
C PRO A 127 -0.35 14.30 -9.00
N GLY A 128 -0.70 15.54 -9.36
CA GLY A 128 -2.09 16.00 -9.42
C GLY A 128 -2.73 16.29 -8.06
N PHE A 129 -2.10 15.93 -6.94
CA PHE A 129 -2.59 16.29 -5.61
C PHE A 129 -2.48 17.80 -5.38
N GLN A 130 -3.59 18.42 -5.00
CA GLN A 130 -3.63 19.83 -4.62
C GLN A 130 -3.68 19.93 -3.09
N LEU A 131 -2.63 20.52 -2.52
CA LEU A 131 -2.48 20.68 -1.08
C LEU A 131 -3.46 21.73 -0.53
N GLU A 132 -4.11 21.41 0.58
CA GLU A 132 -4.97 22.35 1.31
C GLU A 132 -4.14 23.44 1.98
N LYS A 133 -4.66 24.68 2.02
CA LYS A 133 -3.91 25.79 2.62
C LYS A 133 -3.76 25.58 4.12
N GLY A 134 -2.51 25.51 4.59
CA GLY A 134 -2.23 25.28 6.00
C GLY A 134 -2.40 23.82 6.44
N ALA A 135 -2.38 22.88 5.49
CA ALA A 135 -2.40 21.45 5.78
C ALA A 135 -1.32 21.08 6.82
N PRO A 136 -1.65 20.27 7.84
CA PRO A 136 -0.72 19.88 8.90
C PRO A 136 0.33 18.84 8.46
N ALA A 137 0.14 18.24 7.28
CA ALA A 137 1.03 17.23 6.70
C ALA A 137 0.87 17.27 5.17
N HIS A 138 1.96 16.99 4.48
CA HIS A 138 2.02 16.90 3.03
C HIS A 138 2.35 15.47 2.61
N PRO A 139 1.88 15.01 1.45
CA PRO A 139 2.39 13.76 0.90
C PRO A 139 3.90 13.83 0.66
N ASN A 140 4.57 12.71 0.91
CA ASN A 140 6.02 12.53 1.06
C ASN A 140 6.66 13.14 2.29
N ASP A 141 5.89 13.67 3.23
CA ASP A 141 6.45 13.98 4.54
C ASP A 141 6.87 12.68 5.25
N PRO A 142 8.03 12.68 5.92
CA PRO A 142 8.48 11.55 6.70
C PRO A 142 7.58 11.38 7.94
N ILE A 143 7.17 10.14 8.22
CA ILE A 143 6.49 9.79 9.46
C ILE A 143 7.57 9.46 10.50
N THR A 144 7.76 10.37 11.47
CA THR A 144 8.93 10.38 12.36
C THR A 144 8.88 9.36 13.49
N ARG A 145 7.71 8.77 13.77
CA ARG A 145 7.53 7.71 14.77
C ARG A 145 6.80 6.53 14.15
N VAL A 146 7.26 5.33 14.45
CA VAL A 146 6.76 4.09 13.88
C VAL A 146 6.40 3.06 14.94
N SER A 147 5.58 2.11 14.54
CA SER A 147 5.18 0.95 15.33
C SER A 147 6.36 0.00 15.56
N HIS A 148 6.29 -0.73 16.67
CA HIS A 148 7.18 -1.85 16.96
C HIS A 148 6.37 -3.16 17.07
N PRO A 149 6.84 -4.28 16.48
CA PRO A 149 6.21 -5.57 16.68
C PRO A 149 6.14 -5.90 18.19
N ASN A 150 4.95 -6.30 18.67
CA ASN A 150 4.68 -6.53 20.11
C ASN A 150 5.09 -5.37 21.03
N GLY A 151 5.04 -4.14 20.53
CA GLY A 151 5.30 -2.92 21.29
C GLY A 151 4.33 -1.82 20.92
N ASP A 152 4.75 -0.57 21.18
CA ASP A 152 3.95 0.61 20.88
C ASP A 152 3.55 0.67 19.42
N LYS A 153 2.26 0.85 19.16
CA LYS A 153 1.71 1.05 17.83
C LYS A 153 1.61 2.54 17.55
N GLN A 154 2.00 2.91 16.33
CA GLN A 154 1.80 4.23 15.75
C GLN A 154 0.95 4.04 14.51
N TYR A 155 -0.05 4.88 14.31
CA TYR A 155 -1.01 4.70 13.24
C TYR A 155 -1.31 6.01 12.52
N ILE A 156 -1.76 5.86 11.28
CA ILE A 156 -2.37 6.94 10.53
C ILE A 156 -3.85 6.63 10.32
N ASN A 157 -4.67 7.65 10.58
CA ASN A 157 -6.08 7.67 10.21
C ASN A 157 -6.18 8.32 8.84
N LEU A 158 -6.83 7.62 7.91
CA LEU A 158 -7.06 8.08 6.56
C LEU A 158 -8.55 8.12 6.30
N LYS A 159 -8.98 9.20 5.64
CA LYS A 159 -10.29 9.29 5.05
C LYS A 159 -10.15 9.89 3.67
N VAL A 160 -10.67 9.21 2.67
CA VAL A 160 -10.84 9.78 1.34
C VAL A 160 -12.33 9.81 1.03
N LEU A 161 -12.82 10.94 0.55
CA LEU A 161 -14.24 11.18 0.30
C LEU A 161 -14.40 11.98 -0.98
N LYS A 162 -15.31 11.55 -1.85
CA LYS A 162 -15.75 12.35 -2.98
C LYS A 162 -16.65 13.50 -2.49
N ASP A 163 -16.26 14.73 -2.79
CA ASP A 163 -17.05 15.91 -2.46
C ASP A 163 -18.22 16.06 -3.44
N ASN A 164 -19.43 16.25 -2.90
CA ASN A 164 -20.64 16.38 -3.70
C ASN A 164 -20.76 17.74 -4.40
N THR A 165 -19.97 18.73 -4.00
CA THR A 165 -20.02 20.09 -4.59
C THR A 165 -19.07 20.23 -5.76
N SER A 166 -17.78 19.95 -5.55
CA SER A 166 -16.73 20.03 -6.57
C SER A 166 -16.63 18.78 -7.44
N GLY A 167 -17.01 17.62 -6.90
CA GLY A 167 -16.72 16.32 -7.49
C GLY A 167 -15.30 15.83 -7.21
N ASP A 168 -14.46 16.59 -6.50
CA ASP A 168 -13.08 16.22 -6.21
C ASP A 168 -12.99 15.14 -5.14
N TRP A 169 -11.89 14.39 -5.11
CA TRP A 169 -11.61 13.41 -4.07
C TRP A 169 -10.81 14.08 -2.96
N LEU A 170 -11.47 14.41 -1.86
CA LEU A 170 -10.86 15.02 -0.68
C LEU A 170 -10.09 13.98 0.12
N VAL A 171 -8.89 14.36 0.58
CA VAL A 171 -7.99 13.50 1.35
C VAL A 171 -7.77 14.08 2.72
N TYR A 172 -8.07 13.29 3.74
CA TYR A 172 -7.88 13.61 5.14
C TYR A 172 -6.85 12.66 5.75
N TYR A 173 -5.96 13.21 6.56
CA TYR A 173 -4.86 12.49 7.20
C TYR A 173 -4.71 12.91 8.66
N GLY A 174 -4.42 11.95 9.53
CA GLY A 174 -4.09 12.20 10.94
C GLY A 174 -3.10 11.17 11.47
N PHE A 175 -1.95 11.63 11.97
CA PHE A 175 -1.00 10.78 12.69
C PHE A 175 -1.37 10.68 14.18
N ASN A 176 -1.74 9.50 14.66
CA ASN A 176 -2.23 9.23 16.03
C ASN A 176 -3.35 10.17 16.52
N LYS A 177 -4.16 10.71 15.61
CA LYS A 177 -5.22 11.68 15.91
C LYS A 177 -6.30 11.66 14.83
N ASP A 178 -7.39 12.37 15.06
CA ASP A 178 -8.44 12.52 14.07
C ASP A 178 -7.91 13.15 12.77
N PRO A 179 -8.34 12.63 11.61
CA PRO A 179 -7.80 13.07 10.33
C PRO A 179 -8.35 14.45 9.94
N GLN A 180 -7.45 15.33 9.48
CA GLN A 180 -7.78 16.67 8.99
C GLN A 180 -7.59 16.74 7.48
N LEU A 181 -8.32 17.62 6.80
CA LEU A 181 -8.18 17.82 5.36
C LEU A 181 -6.75 18.26 5.05
N ILE A 182 -6.05 17.51 4.21
CA ILE A 182 -4.69 17.83 3.75
C ILE A 182 -4.66 18.26 2.28
N GLY A 183 -5.72 17.99 1.53
CA GLY A 183 -5.82 18.38 0.12
C GLY A 183 -6.82 17.51 -0.64
N HIS A 184 -6.74 17.55 -1.96
CA HIS A 184 -7.66 16.83 -2.83
C HIS A 184 -7.02 16.42 -4.16
N PHE A 185 -7.62 15.41 -4.80
CA PHE A 185 -7.39 15.11 -6.20
C PHE A 185 -8.56 15.65 -7.04
N PRO A 186 -8.31 16.58 -7.98
CA PRO A 186 -9.35 17.12 -8.84
C PRO A 186 -10.08 16.04 -9.64
N LYS A 187 -11.41 16.15 -9.76
CA LYS A 187 -12.24 15.27 -10.61
C LYS A 187 -11.67 15.15 -12.02
N SER A 188 -11.15 16.25 -12.55
CA SER A 188 -10.62 16.34 -13.93
C SER A 188 -9.37 15.49 -14.19
N LEU A 189 -8.76 14.90 -13.16
CA LEU A 189 -7.67 13.94 -13.34
C LEU A 189 -8.17 12.57 -13.82
N PHE A 190 -9.46 12.28 -13.63
CA PHE A 190 -10.01 10.95 -13.81
C PHE A 190 -11.04 10.92 -14.94
N THR A 191 -11.28 9.71 -15.43
CA THR A 191 -12.36 9.35 -16.34
C THR A 191 -13.47 8.66 -15.56
N SER A 192 -13.38 7.36 -15.32
CA SER A 192 -14.39 6.57 -14.60
C SER A 192 -14.40 6.89 -13.09
N LEU A 193 -13.24 7.12 -12.48
CA LEU A 193 -13.17 7.53 -11.07
C LEU A 193 -13.63 8.98 -10.86
N ALA A 194 -13.88 9.73 -11.94
CA ALA A 194 -14.47 11.06 -11.89
C ALA A 194 -15.92 11.01 -11.36
N ASP A 195 -16.58 9.86 -11.46
CA ASP A 195 -17.99 9.69 -11.06
C ASP A 195 -18.13 8.90 -9.75
N LYS A 196 -17.51 7.73 -9.65
CA LYS A 196 -17.52 6.86 -8.46
C LYS A 196 -16.40 5.83 -8.53
N ALA A 197 -16.04 5.25 -7.39
CA ALA A 197 -15.19 4.06 -7.35
C ALA A 197 -16.05 2.79 -7.51
N THR A 198 -15.53 1.75 -8.13
CA THR A 198 -16.20 0.44 -8.21
C THR A 198 -15.62 -0.57 -7.24
N GLU A 199 -14.36 -0.38 -6.82
CA GLU A 199 -13.67 -1.23 -5.86
C GLU A 199 -12.82 -0.38 -4.92
N ILE A 200 -12.70 -0.84 -3.67
CA ILE A 200 -11.75 -0.32 -2.70
C ILE A 200 -10.93 -1.51 -2.17
N TRP A 201 -9.61 -1.38 -2.22
CA TRP A 201 -8.67 -2.37 -1.70
C TRP A 201 -7.97 -1.85 -0.45
N PHE A 202 -7.88 -2.67 0.59
CA PHE A 202 -7.15 -2.40 1.83
C PHE A 202 -6.04 -3.43 1.99
N GLY A 203 -4.79 -3.02 2.13
CA GLY A 203 -3.71 -3.99 2.32
C GLY A 203 -2.31 -3.47 2.10
N GLY A 204 -1.42 -4.38 1.77
CA GLY A 204 -0.02 -4.06 1.52
C GLY A 204 0.46 -4.51 0.15
N MET A 205 1.49 -3.84 -0.32
CA MET A 205 2.22 -4.21 -1.53
C MET A 205 3.72 -4.27 -1.23
N ALA A 206 4.40 -5.23 -1.81
CA ALA A 206 5.83 -5.43 -1.71
C ALA A 206 6.41 -5.56 -3.12
N VAL A 207 7.53 -4.89 -3.39
CA VAL A 207 8.18 -4.89 -4.70
C VAL A 207 9.62 -5.33 -4.53
N THR A 208 10.02 -6.36 -5.28
CA THR A 208 11.37 -6.93 -5.28
C THR A 208 11.90 -6.95 -6.70
N ASN A 209 13.19 -6.65 -6.87
CA ASN A 209 13.89 -6.85 -8.13
C ASN A 209 14.35 -8.32 -8.23
N ALA A 210 13.65 -9.11 -9.03
CA ALA A 210 13.90 -10.53 -9.25
C ALA A 210 15.23 -10.82 -9.96
N THR A 211 15.79 -9.85 -10.71
CA THR A 211 17.05 -10.02 -11.46
C THR A 211 18.27 -9.50 -10.71
N PHE A 212 18.08 -8.89 -9.53
CA PHE A 212 19.18 -8.44 -8.69
C PHE A 212 20.06 -9.64 -8.26
N GLN A 213 21.39 -9.47 -8.28
CA GLN A 213 22.35 -10.51 -7.91
C GLN A 213 23.20 -10.10 -6.70
N PRO A 214 23.38 -10.98 -5.70
CA PRO A 214 22.72 -12.30 -5.55
C PRO A 214 21.20 -12.15 -5.41
N THR A 215 20.44 -13.19 -5.77
CA THR A 215 18.97 -13.17 -5.71
C THR A 215 18.51 -12.69 -4.33
N PRO A 216 17.77 -11.58 -4.25
CA PRO A 216 17.37 -11.02 -2.96
C PRO A 216 16.27 -11.87 -2.33
N SER A 217 16.18 -11.86 -1.01
CA SER A 217 14.96 -12.26 -0.31
C SER A 217 13.81 -11.35 -0.71
N VAL A 218 12.59 -11.88 -0.79
CA VAL A 218 11.39 -11.08 -1.05
C VAL A 218 11.24 -9.94 -0.04
N THR A 219 10.68 -8.82 -0.48
CA THR A 219 10.58 -7.59 0.30
C THR A 219 9.58 -7.75 1.46
N PRO A 220 9.94 -7.50 2.73
CA PRO A 220 8.99 -7.61 3.83
C PRO A 220 7.81 -6.63 3.67
N MET A 221 6.63 -7.01 4.17
CA MET A 221 5.40 -6.21 4.13
C MET A 221 4.80 -6.00 5.53
N GLY A 222 4.19 -4.83 5.76
CA GLY A 222 3.58 -4.49 7.05
C GLY A 222 4.66 -4.41 8.14
N SER A 223 4.56 -5.23 9.18
CA SER A 223 5.61 -5.35 10.20
C SER A 223 6.70 -6.38 9.83
N GLY A 224 6.55 -7.06 8.70
CA GLY A 224 7.31 -8.25 8.31
C GLY A 224 6.82 -9.54 8.98
N TYR A 225 5.97 -9.48 10.01
CA TYR A 225 5.44 -10.68 10.65
C TYR A 225 4.11 -11.07 10.01
N MET A 226 3.97 -12.36 9.72
CA MET A 226 2.68 -12.94 9.37
C MET A 226 1.75 -12.93 10.59
N PRO A 227 0.42 -12.79 10.41
CA PRO A 227 -0.57 -12.93 11.47
C PRO A 227 -0.74 -14.36 12.05
N ALA A 228 0.32 -15.17 12.09
CA ALA A 228 0.30 -16.52 12.67
C ALA A 228 0.16 -16.46 14.20
N ASP A 229 -0.97 -16.96 14.74
CA ASP A 229 -1.40 -17.14 16.15
C ASP A 229 -1.19 -16.00 17.18
N ASN A 230 -0.33 -15.03 16.90
CA ASN A 230 -0.01 -13.87 17.73
C ASN A 230 -0.06 -12.59 16.88
N THR A 231 -1.27 -12.06 16.74
CA THR A 231 -1.57 -10.87 15.95
C THR A 231 -0.90 -9.59 16.47
N ASN A 232 -0.36 -9.56 17.69
CA ASN A 232 0.35 -8.39 18.23
C ASN A 232 1.68 -8.10 17.50
N MET A 233 2.25 -9.07 16.80
CA MET A 233 3.46 -8.90 15.98
C MET A 233 3.14 -8.32 14.60
N ALA A 234 2.00 -8.69 14.02
CA ALA A 234 1.62 -8.30 12.66
C ALA A 234 1.20 -6.82 12.58
N ALA A 235 1.24 -6.28 11.35
CA ALA A 235 0.60 -5.00 11.07
C ALA A 235 -0.91 -5.19 10.97
N SER A 236 -1.67 -4.14 11.27
CA SER A 236 -3.12 -4.16 11.16
C SER A 236 -3.68 -2.97 10.40
N MET A 237 -4.83 -3.19 9.75
CA MET A 237 -5.74 -2.14 9.35
C MET A 237 -7.04 -2.33 10.14
N SER A 238 -7.60 -1.24 10.63
CA SER A 238 -8.78 -1.22 11.50
C SER A 238 -9.70 -0.05 11.17
N ASN A 239 -10.86 0.04 11.83
CA ASN A 239 -11.87 1.07 11.60
C ASN A 239 -12.24 1.16 10.11
N LEU A 240 -12.38 0.00 9.46
CA LEU A 240 -12.67 -0.11 8.04
C LEU A 240 -14.13 0.28 7.79
N GLU A 241 -14.32 1.48 7.25
CA GLU A 241 -15.63 1.98 6.85
C GLU A 241 -15.61 2.37 5.36
N LEU A 242 -16.71 2.09 4.68
CA LEU A 242 -16.98 2.53 3.31
C LEU A 242 -17.94 3.73 3.35
N ILE A 243 -17.84 4.64 2.40
CA ILE A 243 -18.69 5.83 2.33
C ILE A 243 -19.61 5.77 1.11
N ASP A 244 -20.90 5.98 1.35
CA ASP A 244 -21.93 6.07 0.31
C ASP A 244 -21.97 7.46 -0.37
N LYS A 245 -22.80 7.57 -1.41
CA LYS A 245 -23.00 8.81 -2.18
C LYS A 245 -23.48 10.00 -1.33
N GLN A 246 -24.19 9.74 -0.23
CA GLN A 246 -24.67 10.77 0.68
C GLN A 246 -23.60 11.16 1.71
N GLY A 247 -22.40 10.58 1.64
CA GLY A 247 -21.29 10.86 2.55
C GLY A 247 -21.42 10.10 3.89
N ARG A 248 -22.30 9.10 3.99
CA ARG A 248 -22.53 8.34 5.21
C ARG A 248 -21.57 7.14 5.27
N PRO A 249 -20.82 6.97 6.37
CA PRO A 249 -19.96 5.81 6.57
C PRO A 249 -20.77 4.58 7.01
N TRP A 250 -20.32 3.39 6.63
CA TRP A 250 -20.81 2.11 7.14
C TRP A 250 -19.68 1.07 7.23
N PRO A 251 -19.72 0.10 8.17
CA PRO A 251 -18.66 -0.89 8.34
C PRO A 251 -18.42 -1.74 7.09
N ALA A 252 -17.16 -1.96 6.73
CA ALA A 252 -16.81 -2.70 5.50
C ALA A 252 -16.99 -4.23 5.61
N ASP A 253 -17.14 -4.77 6.82
CA ASP A 253 -17.02 -6.19 7.19
C ASP A 253 -17.75 -7.16 6.23
N GLU A 254 -19.01 -6.87 5.91
CA GLU A 254 -19.87 -7.76 5.11
C GLU A 254 -19.60 -7.70 3.60
N ASN A 255 -18.68 -6.83 3.18
CA ASN A 255 -18.47 -6.50 1.78
C ASN A 255 -17.03 -6.72 1.34
N LEU A 256 -16.21 -7.35 2.17
CA LEU A 256 -14.80 -7.63 1.88
C LEU A 256 -14.58 -9.10 1.51
N HIS A 257 -13.74 -9.34 0.51
CA HIS A 257 -13.16 -10.64 0.22
C HIS A 257 -11.64 -10.52 0.21
N ASP A 258 -10.94 -11.57 0.65
CA ASP A 258 -9.49 -11.58 0.70
C ASP A 258 -8.88 -11.62 -0.71
N PHE A 259 -7.69 -11.04 -0.82
CA PHE A 259 -6.91 -11.05 -2.06
C PHE A 259 -5.45 -11.28 -1.71
N THR A 260 -4.84 -12.27 -2.35
CA THR A 260 -3.39 -12.47 -2.40
C THR A 260 -2.99 -12.92 -3.80
N ASN A 261 -1.86 -12.43 -4.30
CA ASN A 261 -1.27 -12.93 -5.55
C ASN A 261 -0.07 -13.86 -5.32
N ILE A 262 0.24 -14.16 -4.06
CA ILE A 262 1.20 -15.19 -3.68
C ILE A 262 0.79 -15.78 -2.33
N GLU A 263 0.30 -17.00 -2.38
CA GLU A 263 0.02 -17.78 -1.16
C GLU A 263 1.36 -18.13 -0.48
N ASP A 264 1.34 -18.40 0.82
CA ASP A 264 2.50 -18.79 1.66
C ASP A 264 3.55 -17.73 2.04
N LEU A 265 3.74 -16.63 1.29
CA LEU A 265 4.75 -15.60 1.64
C LEU A 265 4.20 -14.37 2.36
N TYR A 266 2.98 -13.97 2.03
CA TYR A 266 2.27 -12.89 2.71
C TYR A 266 0.88 -13.40 3.04
N THR A 267 0.42 -13.10 4.25
CA THR A 267 -0.87 -13.62 4.73
C THR A 267 -1.70 -12.52 5.36
N VAL A 268 -3.01 -12.72 5.33
CA VAL A 268 -4.01 -11.90 6.01
C VAL A 268 -4.75 -12.75 7.02
N SER A 269 -5.12 -12.17 8.17
CA SER A 269 -6.08 -12.79 9.07
C SER A 269 -7.50 -12.53 8.56
N PRO A 270 -8.50 -13.35 8.96
CA PRO A 270 -9.90 -13.01 8.81
C PRO A 270 -10.21 -11.59 9.33
N VAL A 271 -11.17 -10.91 8.69
CA VAL A 271 -11.71 -9.64 9.20
C VAL A 271 -12.57 -9.94 10.43
N ALA A 272 -12.34 -9.20 11.51
CA ALA A 272 -13.17 -9.22 12.70
C ALA A 272 -13.29 -7.81 13.28
N SER A 273 -14.52 -7.34 13.51
CA SER A 273 -14.81 -6.01 14.07
C SER A 273 -14.11 -4.88 13.30
N SER A 274 -14.28 -4.87 11.97
CA SER A 274 -13.71 -3.91 11.04
C SER A 274 -12.19 -3.81 11.13
N LYS A 275 -11.52 -4.94 11.39
CA LYS A 275 -10.05 -5.04 11.53
C LYS A 275 -9.53 -6.35 10.92
N PHE A 276 -8.37 -6.28 10.29
CA PHE A 276 -7.57 -7.45 9.93
C PHE A 276 -6.08 -7.19 10.16
N PHE A 277 -5.31 -8.26 10.20
CA PHE A 277 -3.87 -8.25 10.28
C PHE A 277 -3.25 -8.75 8.99
N TYR A 278 -2.09 -8.23 8.62
CA TYR A 278 -1.38 -8.60 7.40
C TYR A 278 0.13 -8.44 7.55
N GLY A 279 0.88 -9.14 6.71
CA GLY A 279 2.32 -8.97 6.62
C GLY A 279 3.02 -10.25 6.19
N GLY A 280 4.34 -10.25 6.40
CA GLY A 280 5.22 -11.34 5.98
C GLY A 280 6.17 -10.91 4.86
N PRO A 281 7.09 -11.80 4.47
CA PRO A 281 7.94 -12.49 5.43
C PRO A 281 9.03 -11.52 5.93
N SER A 282 9.36 -11.60 7.21
CA SER A 282 10.53 -10.95 7.78
C SER A 282 11.71 -11.90 7.63
N THR A 283 12.83 -11.41 7.15
CA THR A 283 14.06 -12.21 7.03
C THR A 283 14.60 -12.68 8.39
N SER A 284 14.16 -12.07 9.50
CA SER A 284 14.52 -12.50 10.86
C SER A 284 13.86 -13.80 11.34
N SER A 285 12.84 -14.34 10.64
CA SER A 285 12.23 -15.64 11.00
C SER A 285 12.71 -16.81 10.14
N ALA A 286 13.58 -16.57 9.14
CA ALA A 286 14.11 -17.62 8.27
C ALA A 286 15.43 -18.26 8.77
N SER A 287 15.91 -17.92 9.98
CA SER A 287 17.16 -18.46 10.54
C SER A 287 17.04 -18.97 11.97
N THR A 288 15.92 -19.61 12.34
CA THR A 288 15.89 -20.47 13.53
C THR A 288 14.99 -21.70 13.36
N SER A 289 15.15 -22.41 12.25
CA SER A 289 14.80 -23.82 12.18
C SER A 289 15.87 -24.55 11.39
N CYS A 290 16.32 -25.70 11.92
CA CYS A 290 17.42 -26.54 11.43
C CYS A 290 18.88 -26.14 11.75
N THR A 291 19.20 -25.72 12.98
CA THR A 291 20.57 -25.92 13.52
C THR A 291 20.62 -26.65 14.87
N HIS A 292 19.48 -26.84 15.55
CA HIS A 292 19.44 -27.60 16.80
C HIS A 292 19.48 -29.13 16.63
N ALA A 293 19.19 -29.66 15.43
CA ALA A 293 19.23 -31.11 15.20
C ALA A 293 20.67 -31.66 15.02
N ILE A 294 21.63 -30.82 14.64
CA ILE A 294 23.01 -31.27 14.36
C ILE A 294 23.84 -31.34 15.65
N TYR A 295 23.60 -30.46 16.63
CA TYR A 295 24.32 -30.47 17.91
C TYR A 295 23.94 -31.65 18.82
N SER A 296 22.69 -32.14 18.79
CA SER A 296 22.30 -33.33 19.56
C SER A 296 22.89 -34.62 19.01
N PHE A 297 23.12 -34.74 17.70
CA PHE A 297 23.75 -35.94 17.13
C PHE A 297 25.26 -36.01 17.40
N LEU A 298 25.96 -34.87 17.38
CA LEU A 298 27.40 -34.82 17.67
C LEU A 298 27.73 -35.09 19.14
N LEU A 299 26.88 -34.65 20.08
CA LEU A 299 27.06 -34.92 21.52
C LEU A 299 26.85 -36.40 21.87
N VAL A 300 25.88 -37.07 21.23
CA VAL A 300 25.63 -38.51 21.44
C VAL A 300 26.77 -39.37 20.86
N LEU A 301 27.36 -38.97 19.73
CA LEU A 301 28.51 -39.67 19.15
C LEU A 301 29.79 -39.48 19.98
N LEU A 302 30.02 -38.29 20.57
CA LEU A 302 31.18 -38.06 21.45
C LEU A 302 31.10 -38.86 22.76
N THR A 303 29.89 -39.09 23.30
CA THR A 303 29.73 -39.96 24.49
C THR A 303 29.89 -41.45 24.18
N TYR A 304 29.67 -41.87 22.94
CA TYR A 304 29.80 -43.29 22.54
C TYR A 304 31.26 -43.70 22.27
N TYR A 305 32.15 -42.74 22.00
CA TYR A 305 33.58 -42.99 21.75
C TYR A 305 34.49 -42.75 22.98
N LEU A 306 33.92 -42.35 24.13
CA LEU A 306 34.65 -42.08 25.37
C LEU A 306 34.33 -43.07 26.51
N ILE A 307 33.79 -44.25 26.19
CA ILE A 307 33.61 -45.37 27.12
C ILE A 307 34.38 -46.59 26.60
#